data_AF-A0A416HJM1-F1
#
_entry.id   AF-A0A416HJM1-F1
#
_cell.length_a   1.000
_cell.length_b   1.000
_cell.length_c   1.000
_cell.angle_alpha   90.00
_cell.angle_beta   90.00
_cell.angle_gamma   90.00
#
_symmetry.space_group_name_H-M   'P 1'
#
loop_
_entity.id
_entity.type
_entity.pdbx_description
1 polymer ?
#
loop_
_entity_poly.entity_id
_entity_poly.type
_entity_poly.pdbx_seq_one_letter_code
_entity_poly.pdbx_strand_id
1 'polypeptide(L)'
;MKKGLHLTFDDRCSIANGLNNRYSFKAIADTLGKDCTTISKEVKKHITISQSGCSGRVYNNCFLRSHCFEGERCEECTYHRMKYRCRSCNKCNFNCDKYQPEVCLRLSRPPYVCNGCPRKHNLCTLEKHLYLPKEAHKEYELSLRESRSGIGLSEAEVKQLDNLFSPLLKKCQSIHHIYVNHADSVMVSESTIYRLVDYQLFEARNIDLPRKVRYAPRKKKKIFKVDKTCRLNRTYKDYLNFCKENPDVPVTQIDSVEGKKGGKVLLTIHFVKAECMLAFLRDANDSQSVIHIFNRLYLELSPDVYCGLFPLLLGDNGSEFSNPAALELDGQGNQRSHVFYCDPSSPEQKGSCERNHEFLRMFIPKGTSLDTFTQSDISLMVDHINSYGRPGLGNKSPYEMMAFLYGEGLLKLLGCHQVCRDDVTLSPAIFKKGGETDA
;
A
#
# COMPACT_ATOMS: atom_id res chain seq x y z
N MET A 1 3.47 36.09 10.15
CA MET A 1 4.68 35.31 10.49
C MET A 1 4.26 34.01 11.18
N LYS A 2 4.54 32.84 10.60
CA LYS A 2 4.12 31.54 11.13
C LYS A 2 4.88 31.25 12.45
N LYS A 3 4.21 31.36 13.60
CA LYS A 3 4.76 30.94 14.91
C LYS A 3 4.99 29.43 14.90
N GLY A 4 6.20 29.00 15.25
CA GLY A 4 6.60 27.58 15.25
C GLY A 4 5.84 26.75 16.28
N LEU A 5 4.98 25.85 15.82
CA LEU A 5 4.05 25.12 16.68
C LEU A 5 4.63 23.89 17.41
N HIS A 6 5.75 23.31 16.98
CA HIS A 6 6.32 22.12 17.63
C HIS A 6 7.85 22.09 17.52
N LEU A 7 8.52 21.47 18.51
CA LEU A 7 9.94 21.15 18.43
C LEU A 7 10.13 19.97 17.46
N THR A 8 11.11 20.07 16.58
CA THR A 8 11.53 18.98 15.68
C THR A 8 12.39 17.96 16.45
N PHE A 9 12.77 16.85 15.79
CA PHE A 9 13.74 15.93 16.39
C PHE A 9 15.12 16.58 16.55
N ASP A 10 15.56 17.36 15.55
CA ASP A 10 16.85 18.06 15.58
C ASP A 10 16.92 19.14 16.65
N ASP A 11 15.80 19.85 16.89
CA ASP A 11 15.69 20.79 18.02
C ASP A 11 15.93 20.05 19.35
N ARG A 12 15.34 18.85 19.52
CA ARG A 12 15.51 18.05 20.75
C ARG A 12 16.94 17.53 20.89
N CYS A 13 17.58 17.13 19.79
CA CYS A 13 19.00 16.78 19.78
C CYS A 13 19.89 17.96 20.21
N SER A 14 19.57 19.16 19.72
CA SER A 14 20.28 20.39 20.10
C SER A 14 20.09 20.75 21.57
N ILE A 15 18.87 20.58 22.12
CA ILE A 15 18.60 20.72 23.55
C ILE A 15 19.46 19.73 24.35
N ALA A 16 19.49 18.46 23.97
CA ALA A 16 20.28 17.43 24.65
C ALA A 16 21.79 17.76 24.64
N ASN A 17 22.32 18.25 23.51
CA ASN A 17 23.70 18.68 23.39
C ASN A 17 24.01 19.89 24.29
N GLY A 18 23.14 20.89 24.30
CA GLY A 18 23.27 22.05 25.20
C GLY A 18 23.27 21.64 26.68
N LEU A 19 22.40 20.70 27.06
CA LEU A 19 22.34 20.15 28.42
C LEU A 19 23.61 19.37 28.79
N ASN A 20 24.17 18.60 27.87
CA ASN A 20 25.44 17.88 28.06
C ASN A 20 26.60 18.87 28.27
N ASN A 21 26.60 19.98 27.52
CA ASN A 21 27.60 21.05 27.61
C ASN A 21 27.36 22.04 28.76
N ARG A 22 26.32 21.82 29.58
CA ARG A 22 25.96 22.66 30.74
C ARG A 22 25.56 24.09 30.37
N TYR A 23 24.99 24.30 29.19
CA TYR A 23 24.43 25.59 28.79
C TYR A 23 23.14 25.90 29.57
N SER A 24 22.89 27.19 29.80
CA SER A 24 21.65 27.64 30.42
C SER A 24 20.48 27.46 29.45
N PHE A 25 19.24 27.32 29.97
CA PHE A 25 18.06 27.25 29.10
C PHE A 25 17.94 28.46 28.19
N LYS A 26 18.37 29.65 28.64
CA LYS A 26 18.39 30.86 27.81
C LYS A 26 19.33 30.69 26.62
N ALA A 27 20.57 30.26 26.83
CA ALA A 27 21.53 30.06 25.74
C ALA A 27 21.08 28.98 24.73
N ILE A 28 20.49 27.89 25.22
CA ILE A 28 19.92 26.85 24.36
C ILE A 28 18.75 27.42 23.53
N ALA A 29 17.90 28.22 24.16
CA ALA A 29 16.74 28.82 23.50
C ALA A 29 17.13 29.85 22.45
N ASP A 30 18.12 30.71 22.74
CA ASP A 30 18.66 31.70 21.81
C ASP A 30 19.23 31.02 20.56
N THR A 31 19.93 29.88 20.72
CA THR A 31 20.48 29.08 19.61
C THR A 31 19.39 28.52 18.71
N LEU A 32 18.23 28.15 19.27
CA LEU A 32 17.11 27.55 18.54
C LEU A 32 16.05 28.57 18.09
N GLY A 33 16.25 29.85 18.39
CA GLY A 33 15.22 30.88 18.16
C GLY A 33 13.90 30.58 18.89
N LYS A 34 13.97 30.01 20.10
CA LYS A 34 12.82 29.67 20.95
C LYS A 34 12.83 30.47 22.25
N ASP A 35 11.71 30.45 22.97
CA ASP A 35 11.64 31.02 24.32
C ASP A 35 12.25 30.06 25.36
N CYS A 36 12.95 30.59 26.36
CA CYS A 36 13.61 29.78 27.38
C CYS A 36 12.63 28.92 28.22
N THR A 37 11.38 29.38 28.38
CA THR A 37 10.33 28.61 29.05
C THR A 37 9.90 27.40 28.21
N THR A 38 10.01 27.47 26.88
CA THR A 38 9.74 26.32 25.99
C THR A 38 10.73 25.20 26.28
N ILE A 39 12.02 25.53 26.32
CA ILE A 39 13.08 24.57 26.63
C ILE A 39 12.89 23.99 28.03
N SER A 40 12.59 24.84 29.03
CA SER A 40 12.36 24.35 30.39
C SER A 40 11.15 23.42 30.50
N LYS A 41 10.05 23.70 29.79
CA LYS A 41 8.84 22.86 29.81
C LYS A 41 9.09 21.53 29.11
N GLU A 42 9.75 21.56 27.96
CA GLU A 42 10.14 20.36 27.21
C GLU A 42 10.99 19.41 28.09
N VAL A 43 12.05 19.95 28.71
CA VAL A 43 12.97 19.15 29.53
C VAL A 43 12.27 18.58 30.77
N LYS A 44 11.40 19.35 31.44
CA LYS A 44 10.63 18.85 32.58
C LYS A 44 9.64 17.77 32.19
N LYS A 45 8.98 17.92 31.05
CA LYS A 45 7.94 17.00 30.58
C LYS A 45 8.52 15.63 30.21
N HIS A 46 9.67 15.64 29.53
CA HIS A 46 10.26 14.43 28.94
C HIS A 46 11.51 13.93 29.70
N ILE A 47 11.43 13.87 31.04
CA ILE A 47 12.49 13.30 31.87
C ILE A 47 12.41 11.77 31.82
N THR A 48 13.48 11.13 31.35
CA THR A 48 13.69 9.69 31.44
C THR A 48 14.42 9.34 32.73
N ILE A 49 13.85 8.45 33.54
CA ILE A 49 14.46 7.96 34.76
C ILE A 49 15.38 6.78 34.43
N SER A 50 16.60 6.81 34.98
CA SER A 50 17.58 5.73 34.85
C SER A 50 18.18 5.37 36.21
N GLN A 51 17.96 4.13 36.63
CA GLN A 51 18.53 3.54 37.83
C GLN A 51 19.92 2.97 37.54
N SER A 52 20.82 3.85 37.10
CA SER A 52 22.21 3.53 36.78
C SER A 52 23.17 4.05 37.86
N GLY A 53 24.16 3.20 38.17
CA GLY A 53 25.26 3.52 39.07
C GLY A 53 26.30 4.45 38.42
N CYS A 54 27.54 4.36 38.88
CA CYS A 54 28.67 5.08 38.30
C CYS A 54 29.82 4.11 38.00
N SER A 55 30.93 4.61 37.46
CA SER A 55 32.11 3.77 37.20
C SER A 55 32.51 3.00 38.46
N GLY A 56 32.55 1.67 38.37
CA GLY A 56 32.89 0.77 39.46
C GLY A 56 31.87 0.66 40.61
N ARG A 57 30.66 1.25 40.50
CA ARG A 57 29.62 1.13 41.54
C ARG A 57 28.23 0.93 40.94
N VAL A 58 27.47 0.03 41.53
CA VAL A 58 26.08 -0.22 41.14
C VAL A 58 25.15 0.92 41.57
N TYR A 59 23.94 0.92 41.01
CA TYR A 59 22.87 1.80 41.46
C TYR A 59 22.50 1.50 42.91
N ASN A 60 22.57 2.53 43.74
CA ASN A 60 22.13 2.49 45.13
C ASN A 60 21.78 3.92 45.55
N ASN A 61 20.49 4.14 45.78
CA ASN A 61 19.92 5.40 46.24
C ASN A 61 19.53 5.37 47.71
N CYS A 62 19.84 4.33 48.48
CA CYS A 62 19.54 4.29 49.92
C CYS A 62 20.33 5.38 50.67
N PHE A 63 19.66 6.24 51.44
CA PHE A 63 20.26 7.30 52.25
C PHE A 63 21.34 6.76 53.20
N LEU A 64 21.11 5.59 53.79
CA LEU A 64 22.04 4.94 54.71
C LEU A 64 23.23 4.26 54.02
N ARG A 65 23.29 4.21 52.68
CA ARG A 65 24.25 3.38 51.92
C ARG A 65 25.71 3.59 52.28
N SER A 66 26.12 4.80 52.68
CA SER A 66 27.52 5.11 53.01
C SER A 66 27.90 4.76 54.45
N HIS A 67 26.92 4.54 55.33
CA HIS A 67 27.10 4.37 56.78
C HIS A 67 26.25 3.22 57.35
N CYS A 68 25.80 2.29 56.50
CA CYS A 68 25.02 1.13 56.94
C CYS A 68 25.95 -0.01 57.37
N PHE A 69 25.78 -0.45 58.61
CA PHE A 69 26.57 -1.51 59.26
C PHE A 69 25.85 -2.87 59.29
N GLU A 70 24.68 -2.96 58.66
CA GLU A 70 23.78 -4.13 58.71
C GLU A 70 24.04 -5.13 57.56
N GLY A 71 25.26 -5.14 57.01
CA GLY A 71 25.59 -5.91 55.80
C GLY A 71 25.39 -7.42 55.93
N GLU A 72 25.41 -7.95 57.16
CA GLU A 72 25.24 -9.37 57.47
C GLU A 72 23.77 -9.84 57.36
N ARG A 73 22.80 -8.92 57.42
CA ARG A 73 21.36 -9.24 57.31
C ARG A 73 20.86 -9.32 55.87
N CYS A 74 21.68 -8.98 54.89
CA CYS A 74 21.26 -8.95 53.49
C CYS A 74 21.57 -10.30 52.80
N GLU A 75 20.68 -11.28 53.01
CA GLU A 75 20.83 -12.67 52.57
C GLU A 75 21.07 -12.81 51.06
N GLU A 76 20.45 -11.95 50.26
CA GLU A 76 20.56 -12.04 48.81
C GLU A 76 21.73 -11.24 48.24
N CYS A 77 22.42 -10.39 49.02
CA CYS A 77 23.47 -9.53 48.47
C CYS A 77 24.74 -10.33 48.11
N THR A 78 25.28 -10.09 46.91
CA THR A 78 26.58 -10.65 46.49
C THR A 78 27.76 -10.16 47.36
N TYR A 79 27.52 -9.16 48.22
CA TYR A 79 28.49 -8.57 49.15
C TYR A 79 28.24 -8.95 50.63
N HIS A 80 27.37 -9.93 50.91
CA HIS A 80 26.92 -10.32 52.28
C HIS A 80 28.05 -10.63 53.28
N ARG A 81 29.25 -11.00 52.83
CA ARG A 81 30.40 -11.30 53.71
C ARG A 81 31.21 -10.08 54.14
N MET A 82 30.79 -8.85 53.81
CA MET A 82 31.55 -7.63 54.11
C MET A 82 30.69 -6.60 54.86
N LYS A 83 30.92 -6.49 56.18
CA LYS A 83 30.20 -5.67 57.18
C LYS A 83 29.91 -4.20 56.83
N TYR A 84 30.54 -3.63 55.78
CA TYR A 84 30.52 -2.18 55.48
C TYR A 84 30.21 -1.85 54.01
N ARG A 85 29.63 -2.78 53.22
CA ARG A 85 29.53 -2.62 51.75
C ARG A 85 28.13 -2.43 51.19
N CYS A 86 27.14 -2.04 51.99
CA CYS A 86 25.82 -1.65 51.46
C CYS A 86 25.94 -0.60 50.35
N ARG A 87 26.92 0.31 50.41
CA ARG A 87 27.25 1.29 49.35
C ARG A 87 27.41 0.69 47.95
N SER A 88 27.80 -0.57 47.85
CA SER A 88 28.03 -1.29 46.59
C SER A 88 26.97 -2.36 46.31
N CYS A 89 25.91 -2.47 47.13
CA CYS A 89 24.81 -3.41 46.92
C CYS A 89 23.63 -2.70 46.26
N ASN A 90 23.05 -3.28 45.19
CA ASN A 90 21.83 -2.77 44.56
C ASN A 90 20.55 -3.48 45.05
N LYS A 91 20.68 -4.63 45.73
CA LYS A 91 19.53 -5.40 46.25
C LYS A 91 18.88 -4.75 47.48
N CYS A 92 19.66 -4.00 48.26
CA CYS A 92 19.13 -3.26 49.42
C CYS A 92 18.07 -2.21 49.05
N ASN A 93 17.98 -1.80 47.77
CA ASN A 93 16.95 -0.86 47.33
C ASN A 93 15.55 -1.50 47.30
N PHE A 94 15.45 -2.84 47.30
CA PHE A 94 14.21 -3.58 47.19
C PHE A 94 13.95 -4.46 48.42
N ASN A 95 15.00 -5.06 48.98
CA ASN A 95 14.89 -6.16 49.93
C ASN A 95 15.41 -5.80 51.35
N CYS A 96 15.47 -4.50 51.67
CA CYS A 96 15.89 -4.02 52.99
C CYS A 96 14.74 -3.28 53.68
N ASP A 97 14.39 -3.77 54.86
CA ASP A 97 13.46 -3.21 55.85
C ASP A 97 13.84 -1.79 56.31
N LYS A 98 15.13 -1.46 56.38
CA LYS A 98 15.65 -0.12 56.73
C LYS A 98 15.92 0.79 55.53
N TYR A 99 15.49 0.40 54.32
CA TYR A 99 15.70 1.20 53.12
C TYR A 99 15.00 2.57 53.22
N GLN A 100 15.75 3.63 52.92
CA GLN A 100 15.22 4.99 52.83
C GLN A 100 15.77 5.63 51.55
N PRO A 101 14.93 6.05 50.59
CA PRO A 101 15.42 6.64 49.34
C PRO A 101 16.02 8.04 49.56
N GLU A 102 17.23 8.28 49.04
CA GLU A 102 17.82 9.61 48.90
C GLU A 102 17.54 10.17 47.51
N VAL A 103 16.95 11.37 47.48
CA VAL A 103 16.71 12.14 46.24
C VAL A 103 17.80 13.19 46.07
N CYS A 104 18.33 13.33 44.85
CA CYS A 104 19.35 14.32 44.57
C CYS A 104 18.78 15.75 44.59
N LEU A 105 19.20 16.57 45.57
CA LEU A 105 18.75 17.97 45.68
C LEU A 105 19.02 18.83 44.44
N ARG A 106 20.01 18.48 43.60
CA ARG A 106 20.31 19.20 42.34
C ARG A 106 19.18 19.11 41.32
N LEU A 107 18.33 18.08 41.41
CA LEU A 107 17.21 17.86 40.49
C LEU A 107 16.04 18.81 40.77
N SER A 108 16.00 19.44 41.95
CA SER A 108 14.99 20.46 42.30
C SER A 108 15.17 21.79 41.55
N ARG A 109 16.34 21.99 40.92
CA ARG A 109 16.71 23.23 40.22
C ARG A 109 17.02 22.95 38.75
N PRO A 110 16.89 23.96 37.85
CA PRO A 110 17.33 23.85 36.47
C PRO A 110 18.77 23.30 36.36
N PRO A 111 19.04 22.38 35.42
CA PRO A 111 18.17 21.93 34.34
C PRO A 111 17.27 20.72 34.67
N TYR A 112 17.11 20.34 35.94
CA TYR A 112 16.30 19.19 36.41
C TYR A 112 16.79 17.80 35.96
N VAL A 113 17.87 17.75 35.18
CA VAL A 113 18.43 16.53 34.59
C VAL A 113 19.94 16.42 34.83
N CYS A 114 20.45 15.21 34.71
CA CYS A 114 21.81 14.79 34.98
C CYS A 114 22.72 14.85 33.75
N ASN A 115 22.21 15.17 32.55
CA ASN A 115 22.93 15.15 31.27
C ASN A 115 24.37 15.67 31.39
N GLY A 116 24.57 16.93 31.78
CA GLY A 116 25.88 17.55 32.03
C GLY A 116 26.38 17.51 33.49
N CYS A 117 25.84 16.64 34.36
CA CYS A 117 26.25 16.59 35.77
C CYS A 117 27.65 15.97 35.93
N PRO A 118 28.63 16.68 36.53
CA PRO A 118 30.02 16.21 36.61
C PRO A 118 30.19 14.97 37.50
N ARG A 119 29.26 14.77 38.46
CA ARG A 119 29.28 13.62 39.37
C ARG A 119 28.63 12.37 38.78
N LYS A 120 27.90 12.48 37.65
CA LYS A 120 27.06 11.40 37.10
C LYS A 120 27.85 10.12 36.88
N HIS A 121 28.98 10.19 36.17
CA HIS A 121 29.76 9.02 35.78
C HIS A 121 30.78 8.55 36.82
N ASN A 122 31.24 9.45 37.70
CA ASN A 122 32.38 9.18 38.57
C ASN A 122 32.00 8.89 40.03
N LEU A 123 30.88 9.44 40.53
CA LEU A 123 30.59 9.43 41.96
C LEU A 123 29.14 9.13 42.33
N CYS A 124 28.19 9.41 41.44
CA CYS A 124 26.77 9.39 41.76
C CYS A 124 26.17 7.99 41.61
N THR A 125 25.68 7.41 42.71
CA THR A 125 24.94 6.13 42.72
C THR A 125 23.43 6.29 42.75
N LEU A 126 22.93 7.53 42.87
CA LEU A 126 21.50 7.86 42.95
C LEU A 126 20.80 7.69 41.61
N GLU A 127 19.47 7.78 41.61
CA GLU A 127 18.67 7.75 40.40
C GLU A 127 19.00 8.95 39.49
N LYS A 128 19.04 8.71 38.18
CA LYS A 128 19.42 9.71 37.17
C LYS A 128 18.18 10.16 36.41
N HIS A 129 17.94 11.46 36.40
CA HIS A 129 17.01 12.09 35.46
C HIS A 129 17.77 12.43 34.19
N LEU A 130 17.38 11.93 33.03
CA LEU A 130 18.05 12.17 31.76
C LEU A 130 17.04 12.72 30.76
N TYR A 131 17.45 13.73 30.00
CA TYR A 131 16.72 14.13 28.81
C TYR A 131 17.30 13.38 27.61
N LEU A 132 16.52 12.45 27.06
CA LEU A 132 16.90 11.63 25.90
C LEU A 132 16.05 12.06 24.69
N PRO A 133 16.66 12.62 23.62
CA PRO A 133 15.90 13.23 22.53
C PRO A 133 15.03 12.21 21.77
N LYS A 134 15.49 10.95 21.66
CA LYS A 134 14.73 9.85 21.04
C LYS A 134 13.45 9.52 21.82
N GLU A 135 13.55 9.35 23.13
CA GLU A 135 12.40 9.04 23.98
C GLU A 135 11.41 10.22 24.03
N ALA A 136 11.93 11.45 24.20
CA ALA A 136 11.11 12.66 24.19
C ALA A 136 10.33 12.84 22.87
N HIS A 137 10.98 12.57 21.73
CA HIS A 137 10.32 12.67 20.44
C HIS A 137 9.26 11.59 20.25
N LYS A 138 9.56 10.34 20.64
CA LYS A 138 8.62 9.22 20.60
C LYS A 138 7.38 9.49 21.45
N GLU A 139 7.53 9.99 22.67
CA GLU A 139 6.42 10.34 23.56
C GLU A 139 5.57 11.47 22.96
N TYR A 140 6.20 12.50 22.39
CA TYR A 140 5.51 13.57 21.69
C TYR A 140 4.68 13.05 20.50
N GLU A 141 5.23 12.16 19.67
CA GLU A 141 4.50 11.55 18.55
C GLU A 141 3.33 10.69 19.02
N LEU A 142 3.51 9.94 20.11
CA LEU A 142 2.44 9.14 20.71
C LEU A 142 1.29 10.03 21.20
N SER A 143 1.58 11.08 21.96
CA SER A 143 0.57 12.03 22.44
C SER A 143 -0.19 12.70 21.28
N LEU A 144 0.51 13.05 20.19
CA LEU A 144 -0.12 13.61 18.99
C LEU A 144 -1.06 12.60 18.30
N ARG A 145 -0.71 11.31 18.30
CA ARG A 145 -1.56 10.25 17.75
C ARG A 145 -2.76 9.97 18.66
N GLU A 146 -2.53 9.86 19.96
CA GLU A 146 -3.56 9.56 20.96
C GLU A 146 -4.61 10.67 21.05
N SER A 147 -4.19 11.93 21.08
CA SER A 147 -5.10 13.08 21.07
C SER A 147 -6.00 13.18 19.82
N ARG A 148 -5.62 12.50 18.74
CA ARG A 148 -6.38 12.40 17.49
C ARG A 148 -7.07 11.05 17.31
N SER A 149 -6.86 10.13 18.25
CA SER A 149 -7.47 8.83 18.28
C SER A 149 -8.70 8.86 19.17
N GLY A 150 -9.75 8.15 18.77
CA GLY A 150 -11.02 8.11 19.49
C GLY A 150 -12.21 8.41 18.61
N ILE A 151 -13.38 8.23 19.21
CA ILE A 151 -14.68 8.50 18.61
C ILE A 151 -15.21 9.74 19.31
N GLY A 152 -15.29 10.85 18.59
CA GLY A 152 -15.83 12.11 19.13
C GLY A 152 -17.35 12.15 19.22
N LEU A 153 -17.99 10.98 19.31
CA LEU A 153 -19.45 10.81 19.42
C LEU A 153 -19.76 10.16 20.76
N SER A 154 -20.83 10.61 21.39
CA SER A 154 -21.40 9.97 22.57
C SER A 154 -22.02 8.62 22.22
N GLU A 155 -22.19 7.76 23.23
CA GLU A 155 -22.83 6.46 23.04
C GLU A 155 -24.26 6.58 22.49
N ALA A 156 -25.00 7.63 22.90
CA ALA A 156 -26.34 7.90 22.41
C ALA A 156 -26.35 8.24 20.91
N GLU A 157 -25.41 9.08 20.46
CA GLU A 157 -25.27 9.42 19.04
C GLU A 157 -24.87 8.20 18.20
N VAL A 158 -23.94 7.38 18.70
CA VAL A 158 -23.54 6.13 18.03
C VAL A 158 -24.74 5.20 17.89
N LYS A 159 -25.55 5.05 18.95
CA LYS A 159 -26.76 4.21 18.94
C LYS A 159 -27.83 4.75 17.97
N GLN A 160 -28.00 6.06 17.89
CA GLN A 160 -28.92 6.67 16.92
C GLN A 160 -28.50 6.37 15.48
N LEU A 161 -27.20 6.51 15.18
CA LEU A 161 -26.66 6.18 13.86
C LEU A 161 -26.76 4.68 13.58
N ASP A 162 -26.51 3.82 14.56
CA ASP A 162 -26.63 2.37 14.42
C ASP A 162 -28.06 1.94 14.07
N ASN A 163 -29.05 2.48 14.80
CA ASN A 163 -30.47 2.22 14.54
C ASN A 163 -30.90 2.60 13.11
N LEU A 164 -30.27 3.63 12.53
CA LEU A 164 -30.54 4.07 11.16
C LEU A 164 -29.81 3.19 10.13
N PHE A 165 -28.51 3.00 10.30
CA PHE A 165 -27.66 2.36 9.30
C PHE A 165 -27.76 0.82 9.33
N SER A 166 -27.73 0.18 10.51
CA SER A 166 -27.62 -1.28 10.59
C SER A 166 -28.75 -2.05 9.91
N PRO A 167 -30.04 -1.68 10.05
CA PRO A 167 -31.12 -2.36 9.33
C PRO A 167 -31.01 -2.27 7.81
N LEU A 168 -30.49 -1.15 7.29
CA LEU A 168 -30.34 -0.90 5.85
C LEU A 168 -29.08 -1.56 5.29
N LEU A 169 -27.99 -1.58 6.07
CA LEU A 169 -26.77 -2.32 5.72
C LEU A 169 -27.03 -3.83 5.67
N LYS A 170 -27.80 -4.39 6.62
CA LYS A 170 -28.22 -5.81 6.58
C LYS A 170 -29.11 -6.16 5.38
N LYS A 171 -29.66 -5.15 4.69
CA LYS A 171 -30.36 -5.29 3.39
C LYS A 171 -29.42 -5.10 2.18
N CYS A 172 -28.11 -5.10 2.41
CA CYS A 172 -27.09 -4.87 1.39
C CYS A 172 -27.22 -3.51 0.68
N GLN A 173 -27.67 -2.46 1.38
CA GLN A 173 -27.51 -1.09 0.87
C GLN A 173 -26.10 -0.58 1.15
N SER A 174 -25.54 0.23 0.26
CA SER A 174 -24.22 0.84 0.50
C SER A 174 -24.34 1.96 1.54
N ILE A 175 -23.28 2.16 2.35
CA ILE A 175 -23.21 3.29 3.30
C ILE A 175 -23.48 4.61 2.56
N HIS A 176 -22.87 4.80 1.39
CA HIS A 176 -23.10 5.98 0.55
C HIS A 176 -24.59 6.19 0.20
N HIS A 177 -25.28 5.12 -0.21
CA HIS A 177 -26.69 5.20 -0.57
C HIS A 177 -27.57 5.60 0.64
N ILE A 178 -27.32 5.00 1.80
CA ILE A 178 -28.02 5.35 3.04
C ILE A 178 -27.72 6.80 3.44
N TYR A 179 -26.45 7.19 3.35
CA TYR A 179 -25.98 8.52 3.71
C TYR A 179 -26.66 9.62 2.90
N VAL A 180 -26.73 9.48 1.58
CA VAL A 180 -27.36 10.49 0.69
C VAL A 180 -28.87 10.58 0.93
N ASN A 181 -29.55 9.45 1.13
CA ASN A 181 -31.00 9.43 1.37
C ASN A 181 -31.41 9.92 2.76
N HIS A 182 -30.47 9.98 3.71
CA HIS A 182 -30.70 10.43 5.08
C HIS A 182 -29.75 11.57 5.49
N ALA A 183 -29.26 12.36 4.53
CA ALA A 183 -28.25 13.39 4.77
C ALA A 183 -28.68 14.39 5.86
N ASP A 184 -29.95 14.79 5.87
CA ASP A 184 -30.51 15.72 6.86
C ASP A 184 -30.60 15.14 8.29
N SER A 185 -30.53 13.81 8.42
CA SER A 185 -30.58 13.09 9.70
C SER A 185 -29.19 12.61 10.16
N VAL A 186 -28.16 12.74 9.32
CA VAL A 186 -26.80 12.24 9.58
C VAL A 186 -25.82 13.40 9.64
N MET A 187 -25.52 13.87 10.86
CA MET A 187 -24.64 15.02 11.12
C MET A 187 -23.15 14.64 11.24
N VAL A 188 -22.74 13.53 10.63
CA VAL A 188 -21.35 13.04 10.63
C VAL A 188 -20.90 12.78 9.21
N SER A 189 -19.60 12.70 8.95
CA SER A 189 -19.11 12.34 7.61
C SER A 189 -19.39 10.87 7.28
N GLU A 190 -19.54 10.56 5.99
CA GLU A 190 -19.63 9.17 5.50
C GLU A 190 -18.46 8.30 6.00
N SER A 191 -17.25 8.86 6.03
CA SER A 191 -16.06 8.20 6.58
C SER A 191 -16.17 7.83 8.06
N THR A 192 -16.93 8.59 8.84
CA THR A 192 -17.17 8.29 10.25
C THR A 192 -18.05 7.05 10.40
N ILE A 193 -19.06 6.89 9.55
CA ILE A 193 -19.92 5.70 9.52
C ILE A 193 -19.10 4.44 9.21
N TYR A 194 -18.22 4.49 8.20
CA TYR A 194 -17.31 3.38 7.91
C TYR A 194 -16.45 2.99 9.13
N ARG A 195 -15.91 3.97 9.86
CA ARG A 195 -15.12 3.70 11.08
C ARG A 195 -15.94 3.06 12.19
N LEU A 196 -17.20 3.48 12.40
CA LEU A 196 -18.06 2.92 13.45
C LEU A 196 -18.39 1.44 13.18
N VAL A 197 -18.65 1.08 11.91
CA VAL A 197 -18.80 -0.32 11.49
C VAL A 197 -17.49 -1.10 11.70
N ASP A 198 -16.35 -0.50 11.37
CA ASP A 198 -15.03 -1.13 11.56
C ASP A 198 -14.66 -1.37 13.02
N TYR A 199 -14.98 -0.42 13.89
CA TYR A 199 -14.82 -0.53 15.34
C TYR A 199 -15.87 -1.44 15.99
N GLN A 200 -16.76 -2.06 15.20
CA GLN A 200 -17.78 -2.99 15.66
C GLN A 200 -18.80 -2.37 16.62
N LEU A 201 -18.99 -1.05 16.53
CA LEU A 201 -19.95 -0.30 17.34
C LEU A 201 -21.36 -0.29 16.76
N PHE A 202 -21.48 -0.68 15.50
CA PHE A 202 -22.77 -0.96 14.87
C PHE A 202 -23.09 -2.46 14.96
N GLU A 203 -24.37 -2.79 15.02
CA GLU A 203 -24.82 -4.18 14.86
C GLU A 203 -24.43 -4.76 13.50
N ALA A 204 -24.60 -3.99 12.43
CA ALA A 204 -24.15 -4.36 11.10
C ALA A 204 -22.62 -4.46 11.06
N ARG A 205 -22.14 -5.49 10.40
CA ARG A 205 -20.74 -5.85 10.31
C ARG A 205 -20.22 -5.58 8.91
N ASN A 206 -18.89 -5.66 8.81
CA ASN A 206 -18.20 -5.54 7.53
C ASN A 206 -18.64 -6.54 6.44
N ILE A 207 -19.26 -7.65 6.82
CA ILE A 207 -19.83 -8.64 5.90
C ILE A 207 -21.15 -8.18 5.28
N ASP A 208 -21.87 -7.26 5.92
CA ASP A 208 -23.14 -6.71 5.45
C ASP A 208 -22.94 -5.56 4.45
N LEU A 209 -21.69 -5.09 4.28
CA LEU A 209 -21.36 -4.05 3.31
C LEU A 209 -21.30 -4.64 1.88
N PRO A 210 -22.01 -4.07 0.90
CA PRO A 210 -22.00 -4.57 -0.49
C PRO A 210 -20.61 -4.59 -1.12
N ARG A 211 -19.77 -3.63 -0.71
CA ARG A 211 -18.37 -3.53 -1.12
C ARG A 211 -17.58 -2.85 -0.01
N LYS A 212 -16.59 -3.56 0.55
CA LYS A 212 -15.58 -2.96 1.43
C LYS A 212 -14.28 -2.80 0.66
N VAL A 213 -13.80 -1.57 0.53
CA VAL A 213 -12.48 -1.28 -0.05
C VAL A 213 -11.42 -1.90 0.86
N ARG A 214 -10.73 -2.94 0.38
CA ARG A 214 -9.57 -3.52 1.05
C ARG A 214 -8.31 -2.99 0.36
N TYR A 215 -7.41 -2.36 1.11
CA TYR A 215 -6.06 -2.16 0.61
C TYR A 215 -5.42 -3.54 0.43
N ALA A 216 -5.09 -3.90 -0.81
CA ALA A 216 -4.35 -5.12 -1.06
C ALA A 216 -3.01 -5.04 -0.33
N PRO A 217 -2.58 -6.10 0.40
CA PRO A 217 -1.29 -6.11 1.07
C PRO A 217 -0.18 -5.79 0.06
N ARG A 218 0.79 -4.96 0.48
CA ARG A 218 1.92 -4.55 -0.37
C ARG A 218 2.65 -5.79 -0.86
N LYS A 219 2.50 -6.12 -2.15
CA LYS A 219 3.24 -7.23 -2.77
C LYS A 219 4.73 -6.89 -2.68
N LYS A 220 5.54 -7.78 -2.08
CA LYS A 220 6.99 -7.71 -2.23
C LYS A 220 7.30 -7.81 -3.73
N LYS A 221 8.07 -6.86 -4.27
CA LYS A 221 8.50 -6.87 -5.67
C LYS A 221 9.29 -8.17 -5.88
N LYS A 222 8.71 -9.13 -6.60
CA LYS A 222 9.51 -10.24 -7.13
C LYS A 222 10.41 -9.61 -8.19
N ILE A 223 11.72 -9.61 -7.94
CA ILE A 223 12.69 -9.16 -8.94
C ILE A 223 12.80 -10.31 -9.93
N PHE A 224 11.94 -10.31 -10.94
CA PHE A 224 12.26 -11.02 -12.16
C PHE A 224 13.43 -10.25 -12.80
N LYS A 225 14.57 -10.93 -13.02
CA LYS A 225 15.67 -10.38 -13.81
C LYS A 225 15.21 -10.34 -15.27
N VAL A 226 14.37 -9.36 -15.60
CA VAL A 226 14.17 -8.94 -16.99
C VAL A 226 15.33 -8.01 -17.30
N ASP A 227 16.11 -8.35 -18.32
CA ASP A 227 17.18 -7.49 -18.80
C ASP A 227 16.56 -6.16 -19.25
N LYS A 228 16.94 -5.04 -18.62
CA LYS A 228 16.34 -3.72 -18.91
C LYS A 228 16.78 -3.19 -20.27
N THR A 229 17.80 -3.78 -20.88
CA THR A 229 18.29 -3.42 -22.23
C THR A 229 17.20 -3.55 -23.29
N CYS A 230 16.28 -4.52 -23.15
CA CYS A 230 15.16 -4.71 -24.10
C CYS A 230 14.25 -3.47 -24.24
N ARG A 231 14.36 -2.49 -23.33
CA ARG A 231 13.51 -1.31 -23.25
C ARG A 231 14.13 -0.06 -23.87
N LEU A 232 15.41 -0.12 -24.24
CA LEU A 232 16.05 1.00 -24.92
C LEU A 232 15.29 1.29 -26.23
N ASN A 233 14.91 2.56 -26.40
CA ASN A 233 14.11 3.07 -27.52
C ASN A 233 12.66 2.51 -27.62
N ARG A 234 12.12 1.96 -26.53
CA ARG A 234 10.75 1.40 -26.49
C ARG A 234 9.91 1.94 -25.33
N THR A 235 10.29 3.09 -24.78
CA THR A 235 9.58 3.72 -23.67
C THR A 235 8.27 4.38 -24.12
N TYR A 236 7.41 4.75 -23.17
CA TYR A 236 6.18 5.48 -23.50
C TYR A 236 6.47 6.83 -24.18
N LYS A 237 7.60 7.46 -23.84
CA LYS A 237 8.08 8.66 -24.52
C LYS A 237 8.42 8.38 -25.99
N ASP A 238 9.06 7.25 -26.28
CA ASP A 238 9.39 6.84 -27.65
C ASP A 238 8.13 6.53 -28.45
N TYR A 239 7.15 5.89 -27.82
CA TYR A 239 5.81 5.69 -28.38
C TYR A 239 5.15 7.01 -28.78
N LEU A 240 5.14 8.00 -27.89
CA LEU A 240 4.56 9.32 -28.20
C LEU A 240 5.28 10.03 -29.34
N ASN A 241 6.60 9.86 -29.46
CA ASN A 241 7.35 10.40 -30.60
C ASN A 241 6.98 9.67 -31.89
N PHE A 242 6.94 8.34 -31.87
CA PHE A 242 6.57 7.53 -33.03
C PHE A 242 5.15 7.87 -33.54
N CYS A 243 4.18 8.01 -32.64
CA CYS A 243 2.81 8.39 -33.00
C CYS A 243 2.70 9.83 -33.54
N LYS A 244 3.56 10.75 -33.11
CA LYS A 244 3.62 12.10 -33.69
C LYS A 244 4.16 12.09 -35.12
N GLU A 245 5.14 11.24 -35.39
CA GLU A 245 5.73 11.06 -36.72
C GLU A 245 4.80 10.27 -37.65
N ASN A 246 3.98 9.37 -37.10
CA ASN A 246 3.11 8.46 -37.84
C ASN A 246 1.67 8.50 -37.31
N PRO A 247 0.92 9.59 -37.53
CA PRO A 247 -0.40 9.80 -36.93
C PRO A 247 -1.48 8.82 -37.41
N ASP A 248 -1.34 8.27 -38.61
CA ASP A 248 -2.34 7.36 -39.19
C ASP A 248 -2.21 5.91 -38.70
N VAL A 249 -1.06 5.55 -38.13
CA VAL A 249 -0.76 4.19 -37.68
C VAL A 249 -1.70 3.80 -36.54
N PRO A 250 -2.52 2.74 -36.71
CA PRO A 250 -3.41 2.28 -35.66
C PRO A 250 -2.60 1.66 -34.51
N VAL A 251 -3.00 1.98 -33.28
CA VAL A 251 -2.40 1.44 -32.06
C VAL A 251 -3.18 0.20 -31.64
N THR A 252 -2.45 -0.89 -31.41
CA THR A 252 -2.99 -2.10 -30.79
C THR A 252 -2.42 -2.23 -29.38
N GLN A 253 -3.29 -2.36 -28.38
CA GLN A 253 -2.89 -2.53 -26.98
C GLN A 253 -2.87 -4.00 -26.62
N ILE A 254 -1.81 -4.47 -25.96
CA ILE A 254 -1.66 -5.86 -25.53
C ILE A 254 -1.59 -5.95 -24.01
N ASP A 255 -2.23 -6.97 -23.43
CA ASP A 255 -2.24 -7.15 -21.97
C ASP A 255 -2.46 -8.60 -21.55
N SER A 256 -2.03 -8.94 -20.35
CA SER A 256 -2.27 -10.24 -19.73
C SER A 256 -3.30 -10.16 -18.62
N VAL A 257 -4.40 -10.87 -18.79
CA VAL A 257 -5.44 -10.99 -17.76
C VAL A 257 -5.20 -12.26 -16.96
N GLU A 258 -4.69 -12.11 -15.73
CA GLU A 258 -4.54 -13.21 -14.78
C GLU A 258 -5.87 -13.56 -14.09
N GLY A 259 -6.13 -14.86 -13.98
CA GLY A 259 -7.16 -15.44 -13.12
C GLY A 259 -6.60 -15.76 -11.72
N LYS A 260 -6.45 -17.06 -11.42
CA LYS A 260 -5.71 -17.54 -10.24
C LYS A 260 -4.21 -17.55 -10.52
N LYS A 261 -3.41 -17.10 -9.54
CA LYS A 261 -1.94 -17.10 -9.67
C LYS A 261 -1.40 -18.51 -9.93
N GLY A 262 -0.57 -18.63 -10.97
CA GLY A 262 0.10 -19.88 -11.34
C GLY A 262 -0.77 -20.86 -12.15
N GLY A 263 -1.99 -20.47 -12.52
CA GLY A 263 -2.78 -21.18 -13.53
C GLY A 263 -2.70 -20.51 -14.89
N LYS A 264 -3.62 -20.89 -15.78
CA LYS A 264 -3.76 -20.31 -17.12
C LYS A 264 -3.98 -18.79 -17.06
N VAL A 265 -3.59 -18.10 -18.13
CA VAL A 265 -3.75 -16.64 -18.30
C VAL A 265 -4.29 -16.31 -19.68
N LEU A 266 -4.95 -15.16 -19.82
CA LEU A 266 -5.40 -14.67 -21.13
C LEU A 266 -4.43 -13.62 -21.65
N LEU A 267 -3.97 -13.75 -22.89
CA LEU A 267 -3.44 -12.63 -23.66
C LEU A 267 -4.60 -11.92 -24.33
N THR A 268 -4.76 -10.63 -24.07
CA THR A 268 -5.75 -9.77 -24.74
C THR A 268 -5.05 -8.87 -25.74
N ILE A 269 -5.61 -8.75 -26.94
CA ILE A 269 -5.15 -7.87 -28.01
C ILE A 269 -6.30 -6.93 -28.36
N HIS A 270 -6.14 -5.64 -28.10
CA HIS A 270 -7.20 -4.64 -28.19
C HIS A 270 -6.91 -3.62 -29.30
N PHE A 271 -7.76 -3.61 -30.32
CA PHE A 271 -7.71 -2.65 -31.43
C PHE A 271 -8.40 -1.35 -31.01
N VAL A 272 -7.62 -0.33 -30.67
CA VAL A 272 -8.15 0.88 -30.01
C VAL A 272 -9.19 1.62 -30.86
N LYS A 273 -8.98 1.72 -32.19
CA LYS A 273 -9.89 2.42 -33.10
C LYS A 273 -11.24 1.70 -33.27
N ALA A 274 -11.24 0.36 -33.30
CA ALA A 274 -12.46 -0.45 -33.46
C ALA A 274 -13.11 -0.81 -32.10
N GLU A 275 -12.41 -0.56 -31.00
CA GLU A 275 -12.64 -1.14 -29.67
C GLU A 275 -12.82 -2.68 -29.64
N CYS A 276 -12.34 -3.37 -30.68
CA CYS A 276 -12.43 -4.82 -30.83
C CYS A 276 -11.30 -5.50 -30.06
N MET A 277 -11.63 -6.58 -29.37
CA MET A 277 -10.68 -7.32 -28.54
C MET A 277 -10.58 -8.77 -29.00
N LEU A 278 -9.37 -9.30 -29.09
CA LEU A 278 -9.09 -10.73 -29.19
C LEU A 278 -8.59 -11.24 -27.84
N ALA A 279 -8.92 -12.48 -27.48
CA ALA A 279 -8.36 -13.12 -26.29
C ALA A 279 -7.89 -14.55 -26.58
N PHE A 280 -6.67 -14.84 -26.12
CA PHE A 280 -6.02 -16.12 -26.29
C PHE A 280 -5.66 -16.73 -24.95
N LEU A 281 -6.10 -17.96 -24.72
CA LEU A 281 -5.79 -18.71 -23.52
C LEU A 281 -4.37 -19.28 -23.59
N ARG A 282 -3.59 -19.07 -22.52
CA ARG A 282 -2.19 -19.52 -22.39
C ARG A 282 -2.02 -20.31 -21.10
N ASP A 283 -1.20 -21.36 -21.15
CA ASP A 283 -0.97 -22.23 -20.00
C ASP A 283 -0.10 -21.59 -18.91
N ALA A 284 0.74 -20.63 -19.28
CA ALA A 284 1.62 -19.93 -18.35
C ALA A 284 1.81 -18.46 -18.73
N ASN A 285 2.12 -17.62 -17.74
CA ASN A 285 2.44 -16.21 -17.96
C ASN A 285 3.93 -16.01 -18.27
N ASP A 286 4.35 -16.48 -19.44
CA ASP A 286 5.71 -16.34 -19.97
C ASP A 286 5.73 -15.61 -21.31
N SER A 287 6.93 -15.23 -21.77
CA SER A 287 7.08 -14.51 -23.04
C SER A 287 7.01 -15.40 -24.27
N GLN A 288 7.37 -16.68 -24.13
CA GLN A 288 7.37 -17.62 -25.26
C GLN A 288 5.94 -17.91 -25.75
N SER A 289 4.99 -18.03 -24.84
CA SER A 289 3.57 -18.20 -25.16
C SER A 289 2.98 -16.99 -25.88
N VAL A 290 3.41 -15.76 -25.55
CA VAL A 290 3.03 -14.54 -26.29
C VAL A 290 3.61 -14.58 -27.70
N ILE A 291 4.90 -14.87 -27.84
CA ILE A 291 5.59 -14.97 -29.14
C ILE A 291 4.92 -16.02 -30.02
N HIS A 292 4.54 -17.18 -29.46
CA HIS A 292 3.88 -18.24 -30.21
C HIS A 292 2.55 -17.78 -30.82
N ILE A 293 1.75 -17.02 -30.07
CA ILE A 293 0.48 -16.46 -30.58
C ILE A 293 0.76 -15.48 -31.72
N PHE A 294 1.70 -14.55 -31.56
CA PHE A 294 2.01 -13.58 -32.62
C PHE A 294 2.63 -14.23 -33.85
N ASN A 295 3.46 -15.26 -33.69
CA ASN A 295 3.97 -16.07 -34.81
C ASN A 295 2.85 -16.82 -35.52
N ARG A 296 1.90 -17.39 -34.77
CA ARG A 296 0.73 -18.06 -35.35
C ARG A 296 -0.09 -17.06 -36.16
N LEU A 297 -0.40 -15.90 -35.60
CA LEU A 297 -1.12 -14.82 -36.30
C LEU A 297 -0.38 -14.34 -37.55
N TYR A 298 0.95 -14.19 -37.49
CA TYR A 298 1.78 -13.79 -38.64
C TYR A 298 1.67 -14.79 -39.81
N LEU A 299 1.64 -16.08 -39.50
CA LEU A 299 1.51 -17.14 -40.50
C LEU A 299 0.08 -17.26 -41.03
N GLU A 300 -0.92 -17.23 -40.15
CA GLU A 300 -2.34 -17.40 -40.50
C GLU A 300 -2.89 -16.22 -41.31
N LEU A 301 -2.47 -14.99 -40.99
CA LEU A 301 -2.96 -13.79 -41.69
C LEU A 301 -2.20 -13.50 -42.98
N SER A 302 -1.05 -14.14 -43.21
CA SER A 302 0.01 -13.73 -44.13
C SER A 302 0.76 -12.45 -43.70
N PRO A 303 2.04 -12.29 -44.10
CA PRO A 303 2.88 -11.16 -43.66
C PRO A 303 2.28 -9.78 -43.95
N ASP A 304 1.77 -9.54 -45.16
CA ASP A 304 1.29 -8.22 -45.57
C ASP A 304 0.08 -7.77 -44.74
N VAL A 305 -0.87 -8.69 -44.52
CA VAL A 305 -2.07 -8.41 -43.73
C VAL A 305 -1.72 -8.24 -42.25
N TYR A 306 -0.82 -9.08 -41.72
CA TYR A 306 -0.36 -8.96 -40.35
C TYR A 306 0.30 -7.59 -40.11
N CYS A 307 1.23 -7.17 -40.97
CA CYS A 307 1.94 -5.91 -40.83
C CYS A 307 0.99 -4.71 -40.92
N GLY A 308 -0.05 -4.78 -41.76
CA GLY A 308 -1.10 -3.76 -41.81
C GLY A 308 -1.99 -3.72 -40.57
N LEU A 309 -2.22 -4.87 -39.92
CA LEU A 309 -3.09 -5.00 -38.75
C LEU A 309 -2.38 -4.72 -37.42
N PHE A 310 -1.11 -5.11 -37.30
CA PHE A 310 -0.28 -4.98 -36.10
C PHE A 310 0.96 -4.10 -36.33
N PRO A 311 0.83 -2.90 -36.92
CA PRO A 311 1.99 -2.05 -37.17
C PRO A 311 2.61 -1.55 -35.86
N LEU A 312 1.79 -1.37 -34.81
CA LEU A 312 2.22 -0.89 -33.50
C LEU A 312 1.52 -1.65 -32.37
N LEU A 313 2.33 -2.15 -31.43
CA LEU A 313 1.91 -2.84 -30.20
C LEU A 313 2.31 -2.02 -28.98
N LEU A 314 1.35 -1.70 -28.10
CA LEU A 314 1.56 -1.01 -26.83
C LEU A 314 1.23 -1.95 -25.65
N GLY A 315 2.26 -2.37 -24.92
CA GLY A 315 2.16 -3.28 -23.78
C GLY A 315 2.44 -2.63 -22.43
N ASP A 316 2.28 -3.40 -21.36
CA ASP A 316 2.74 -3.04 -20.02
C ASP A 316 4.16 -3.55 -19.77
N ASN A 317 4.72 -3.25 -18.60
CA ASN A 317 6.07 -3.70 -18.22
C ASN A 317 6.12 -5.14 -17.69
N GLY A 318 5.13 -5.97 -18.03
CA GLY A 318 5.03 -7.37 -17.66
C GLY A 318 6.24 -8.19 -18.11
N SER A 319 6.56 -9.24 -17.34
CA SER A 319 7.67 -10.15 -17.68
C SER A 319 7.39 -10.99 -18.92
N GLU A 320 6.13 -11.20 -19.26
CA GLU A 320 5.68 -11.86 -20.47
C GLU A 320 5.95 -11.06 -21.75
N PHE A 321 6.17 -9.75 -21.64
CA PHE A 321 6.54 -8.92 -22.79
C PHE A 321 8.04 -8.63 -22.82
N SER A 322 8.87 -9.44 -22.15
CA SER A 322 10.31 -9.18 -22.00
C SER A 322 11.17 -9.41 -23.25
N ASN A 323 10.59 -9.88 -24.36
CA ASN A 323 11.33 -10.16 -25.61
C ASN A 323 10.67 -9.43 -26.80
N PRO A 324 10.80 -8.10 -26.89
CA PRO A 324 10.22 -7.31 -27.97
C PRO A 324 10.82 -7.65 -29.33
N ALA A 325 12.11 -7.99 -29.41
CA ALA A 325 12.77 -8.31 -30.67
C ALA A 325 12.07 -9.48 -31.39
N ALA A 326 11.64 -10.50 -30.64
CA ALA A 326 10.88 -11.62 -31.20
C ALA A 326 9.45 -11.24 -31.63
N LEU A 327 8.90 -10.11 -31.19
CA LEU A 327 7.61 -9.59 -31.64
C LEU A 327 7.78 -8.64 -32.83
N GLU A 328 8.85 -7.85 -32.84
CA GLU A 328 9.15 -6.85 -33.88
C GLU A 328 9.70 -7.46 -35.16
N LEU A 329 10.44 -8.57 -35.05
CA LEU A 329 11.10 -9.22 -36.18
C LEU A 329 10.48 -10.59 -36.50
N ASP A 330 10.43 -10.94 -37.78
CA ASP A 330 10.14 -12.29 -38.22
C ASP A 330 11.38 -13.21 -38.16
N GLY A 331 11.22 -14.48 -38.55
CA GLY A 331 12.32 -15.45 -38.54
C GLY A 331 13.46 -15.15 -39.52
N GLN A 332 13.28 -14.21 -40.44
CA GLN A 332 14.29 -13.75 -41.40
C GLN A 332 14.91 -12.40 -41.01
N GLY A 333 14.43 -11.78 -39.92
CA GLY A 333 14.89 -10.48 -39.46
C GLY A 333 14.17 -9.29 -40.11
N ASN A 334 13.06 -9.51 -40.81
CA ASN A 334 12.25 -8.42 -41.36
C ASN A 334 11.35 -7.82 -40.26
N GLN A 335 11.17 -6.51 -40.31
CA GLN A 335 10.28 -5.79 -39.39
C GLN A 335 8.81 -6.15 -39.67
N ARG A 336 8.08 -6.57 -38.62
CA ARG A 336 6.65 -6.88 -38.68
C ARG A 336 5.76 -6.07 -37.74
N SER A 337 6.33 -5.51 -36.67
CA SER A 337 5.61 -4.68 -35.69
C SER A 337 6.57 -3.74 -34.97
N HIS A 338 6.09 -2.62 -34.44
CA HIS A 338 6.83 -1.78 -33.48
C HIS A 338 6.28 -2.00 -32.06
N VAL A 339 7.15 -2.31 -31.09
CA VAL A 339 6.71 -2.58 -29.71
C VAL A 339 7.14 -1.46 -28.77
N PHE A 340 6.18 -0.94 -28.00
CA PHE A 340 6.42 0.07 -26.97
C PHE A 340 5.76 -0.31 -25.64
N TYR A 341 6.25 0.29 -24.55
CA TYR A 341 5.80 0.00 -23.19
C TYR A 341 5.32 1.24 -22.45
N CYS A 342 4.25 1.07 -21.68
CA CYS A 342 3.76 2.08 -20.75
C CYS A 342 4.72 2.28 -19.56
N ASP A 343 4.62 3.41 -18.88
CA ASP A 343 5.39 3.71 -17.68
C ASP A 343 4.94 2.84 -16.49
N PRO A 344 5.86 2.46 -15.57
CA PRO A 344 5.50 1.71 -14.39
C PRO A 344 4.46 2.45 -13.53
N SER A 345 3.38 1.75 -13.16
CA SER A 345 2.29 2.29 -12.33
C SER A 345 1.47 3.42 -12.99
N SER A 346 1.41 3.44 -14.32
CA SER A 346 0.63 4.42 -15.11
C SER A 346 -0.48 3.73 -15.93
N PRO A 347 -1.50 3.13 -15.26
CA PRO A 347 -2.59 2.39 -15.92
C PRO A 347 -3.37 3.24 -16.94
N GLU A 348 -3.48 4.55 -16.70
CA GLU A 348 -4.19 5.50 -17.55
C GLU A 348 -3.66 5.56 -18.99
N GLN A 349 -2.40 5.18 -19.22
CA GLN A 349 -1.78 5.13 -20.55
C GLN A 349 -2.40 4.04 -21.46
N LYS A 350 -3.19 3.10 -20.89
CA LYS A 350 -3.95 2.04 -21.57
C LYS A 350 -5.44 2.03 -21.19
N GLY A 351 -6.03 3.19 -20.87
CA GLY A 351 -7.42 3.27 -20.38
C GLY A 351 -8.50 2.68 -21.32
N SER A 352 -8.22 2.49 -22.61
CA SER A 352 -9.14 1.80 -23.54
C SER A 352 -9.17 0.28 -23.30
N CYS A 353 -8.00 -0.34 -23.15
CA CYS A 353 -7.88 -1.76 -22.81
C CYS A 353 -8.48 -2.06 -21.42
N GLU A 354 -8.26 -1.19 -20.43
CA GLU A 354 -8.82 -1.38 -19.07
C GLU A 354 -10.35 -1.40 -19.06
N ARG A 355 -11.00 -0.48 -19.79
CA ARG A 355 -12.47 -0.50 -19.96
C ARG A 355 -12.94 -1.80 -20.61
N ASN A 356 -12.21 -2.31 -21.61
CA ASN A 356 -12.57 -3.57 -22.26
C ASN A 356 -12.39 -4.79 -21.35
N HIS A 357 -11.45 -4.75 -20.41
CA HIS A 357 -11.31 -5.81 -19.42
C HIS A 357 -12.49 -5.86 -18.45
N GLU A 358 -13.23 -4.76 -18.23
CA GLU A 358 -14.45 -4.79 -17.41
C GLU A 358 -15.47 -5.77 -17.98
N PHE A 359 -15.62 -5.83 -19.32
CA PHE A 359 -16.45 -6.83 -19.98
C PHE A 359 -15.96 -8.25 -19.70
N LEU A 360 -14.66 -8.53 -19.80
CA LEU A 360 -14.11 -9.84 -19.43
C LEU A 360 -14.45 -10.21 -17.98
N ARG A 361 -14.43 -9.21 -17.08
CA ARG A 361 -14.73 -9.43 -15.65
C ARG A 361 -16.21 -9.68 -15.36
N MET A 362 -17.13 -9.39 -16.29
CA MET A 362 -18.53 -9.80 -16.18
C MET A 362 -18.67 -11.32 -16.30
N PHE A 363 -17.81 -11.97 -17.10
CA PHE A 363 -17.80 -13.42 -17.30
C PHE A 363 -16.85 -14.14 -16.33
N ILE A 364 -15.66 -13.56 -16.11
CA ILE A 364 -14.59 -14.18 -15.34
C ILE A 364 -14.14 -13.22 -14.23
N PRO A 365 -14.79 -13.29 -13.04
CA PRO A 365 -14.43 -12.46 -11.91
C PRO A 365 -12.96 -12.57 -11.53
N LYS A 366 -12.42 -11.51 -10.93
CA LYS A 366 -11.01 -11.47 -10.55
C LYS A 366 -10.69 -12.56 -9.52
N GLY A 367 -9.69 -13.38 -9.82
CA GLY A 367 -9.25 -14.49 -8.96
C GLY A 367 -9.90 -15.84 -9.29
N THR A 368 -10.90 -15.88 -10.17
CA THR A 368 -11.43 -17.14 -10.72
C THR A 368 -10.35 -17.84 -11.55
N SER A 369 -10.24 -19.17 -11.43
CA SER A 369 -9.27 -19.92 -12.23
C SER A 369 -9.67 -19.92 -13.71
N LEU A 370 -8.68 -19.79 -14.59
CA LEU A 370 -8.86 -19.91 -16.03
C LEU A 370 -8.65 -21.36 -16.52
N ASP A 371 -8.23 -22.26 -15.63
CA ASP A 371 -7.84 -23.63 -15.99
C ASP A 371 -9.00 -24.46 -16.58
N THR A 372 -10.23 -24.17 -16.13
CA THR A 372 -11.47 -24.84 -16.53
C THR A 372 -11.97 -24.40 -17.91
N PHE A 373 -11.46 -23.31 -18.46
CA PHE A 373 -11.88 -22.78 -19.76
C PHE A 373 -11.02 -23.37 -20.88
N THR A 374 -11.64 -23.53 -22.05
CA THR A 374 -10.98 -23.86 -23.31
C THR A 374 -10.86 -22.60 -24.18
N GLN A 375 -10.01 -22.64 -25.22
CA GLN A 375 -9.94 -21.53 -26.18
C GLN A 375 -11.29 -21.25 -26.83
N SER A 376 -12.11 -22.28 -27.09
CA SER A 376 -13.45 -22.12 -27.66
C SER A 376 -14.39 -21.35 -26.73
N ASP A 377 -14.33 -21.61 -25.42
CA ASP A 377 -15.12 -20.85 -24.44
C ASP A 377 -14.70 -19.37 -24.42
N ILE A 378 -13.38 -19.11 -24.48
CA ILE A 378 -12.84 -17.74 -24.53
C ILE A 378 -13.25 -17.03 -25.82
N SER A 379 -13.17 -17.71 -26.97
CA SER A 379 -13.61 -17.16 -28.25
C SER A 379 -15.10 -16.84 -28.24
N LEU A 380 -15.95 -17.74 -27.72
CA LEU A 380 -17.39 -17.49 -27.57
C LEU A 380 -17.67 -16.25 -26.71
N MET A 381 -17.01 -16.13 -25.57
CA MET A 381 -17.12 -14.97 -24.70
C MET A 381 -16.75 -13.67 -25.43
N VAL A 382 -15.64 -13.68 -26.15
CA VAL A 382 -15.17 -12.52 -26.91
C VAL A 382 -16.11 -12.16 -28.07
N ASP A 383 -16.70 -13.14 -28.75
CA ASP A 383 -17.69 -12.93 -29.80
C ASP A 383 -18.93 -12.20 -29.27
N HIS A 384 -19.42 -12.56 -28.08
CA HIS A 384 -20.50 -11.82 -27.40
C HIS A 384 -20.07 -10.39 -27.04
N ILE A 385 -18.86 -10.19 -26.51
CA ILE A 385 -18.35 -8.85 -26.15
C ILE A 385 -18.20 -7.96 -27.40
N ASN A 386 -17.68 -8.51 -28.49
CA ASN A 386 -17.45 -7.78 -29.74
C ASN A 386 -18.75 -7.57 -30.53
N SER A 387 -19.82 -8.31 -30.23
CA SER A 387 -21.14 -8.14 -30.86
C SER A 387 -22.04 -7.16 -30.09
N TYR A 388 -21.65 -6.76 -28.89
CA TYR A 388 -22.37 -5.76 -28.09
C TYR A 388 -22.23 -4.34 -28.66
N GLY A 389 -23.36 -3.69 -28.93
CA GLY A 389 -23.40 -2.31 -29.44
C GLY A 389 -22.93 -1.29 -28.41
N ARG A 390 -22.11 -0.33 -28.84
CA ARG A 390 -21.50 0.67 -27.94
C ARG A 390 -21.90 2.10 -28.31
N PRO A 391 -22.35 2.93 -27.34
CA PRO A 391 -22.63 4.34 -27.61
C PRO A 391 -21.42 5.09 -28.18
N GLY A 392 -20.21 4.78 -27.72
CA GLY A 392 -18.97 5.38 -28.20
C GLY A 392 -18.63 5.09 -29.67
N LEU A 393 -19.23 4.04 -30.25
CA LEU A 393 -19.09 3.66 -31.66
C LEU A 393 -20.33 4.02 -32.49
N GLY A 394 -21.17 4.93 -31.99
CA GLY A 394 -22.42 5.31 -32.66
C GLY A 394 -23.45 4.17 -32.69
N ASN A 395 -23.53 3.41 -31.60
CA ASN A 395 -24.39 2.22 -31.42
C ASN A 395 -24.05 1.03 -32.35
N LYS A 396 -22.88 1.08 -33.00
CA LYS A 396 -22.30 -0.09 -33.67
C LYS A 396 -21.55 -0.97 -32.68
N SER A 397 -21.42 -2.25 -33.01
CA SER A 397 -20.59 -3.18 -32.23
C SER A 397 -19.12 -3.11 -32.65
N PRO A 398 -18.17 -3.51 -31.78
CA PRO A 398 -16.76 -3.64 -32.17
C PRO A 398 -16.54 -4.53 -33.39
N TYR A 399 -17.34 -5.60 -33.55
CA TYR A 399 -17.32 -6.46 -34.73
C TYR A 399 -17.67 -5.67 -36.00
N GLU A 400 -18.78 -4.92 -35.98
CA GLU A 400 -19.22 -4.08 -37.11
C GLU A 400 -18.17 -3.01 -37.46
N MET A 401 -17.55 -2.40 -36.45
CA MET A 401 -16.49 -1.42 -36.66
C MET A 401 -15.21 -2.02 -37.23
N MET A 402 -14.81 -3.20 -36.76
CA MET A 402 -13.67 -3.92 -37.29
C MET A 402 -13.91 -4.34 -38.74
N ALA A 403 -15.12 -4.84 -39.06
CA ALA A 403 -15.52 -5.19 -40.41
C ALA A 403 -15.51 -3.97 -41.35
N PHE A 404 -15.95 -2.80 -40.85
CA PHE A 404 -15.91 -1.56 -41.61
C PHE A 404 -14.48 -1.08 -41.90
N LEU A 405 -13.57 -1.19 -40.94
CA LEU A 405 -12.20 -0.69 -41.08
C LEU A 405 -11.28 -1.63 -41.87
N TYR A 406 -11.46 -2.94 -41.73
CA TYR A 406 -10.50 -3.94 -42.25
C TYR A 406 -11.13 -5.04 -43.10
N GLY A 407 -12.45 -5.05 -43.26
CA GLY A 407 -13.20 -6.05 -44.01
C GLY A 407 -13.59 -7.28 -43.18
N GLU A 408 -14.72 -7.89 -43.55
CA GLU A 408 -15.28 -9.05 -42.83
C GLU A 408 -14.45 -10.34 -43.03
N GLY A 409 -13.73 -10.45 -44.14
CA GLY A 409 -12.84 -11.58 -44.41
C GLY A 409 -11.72 -11.69 -43.37
N LEU A 410 -11.21 -10.55 -42.87
CA LEU A 410 -10.19 -10.54 -41.83
C LEU A 410 -10.73 -11.07 -40.49
N LEU A 411 -11.96 -10.72 -40.13
CA LEU A 411 -12.60 -11.21 -38.90
C LEU A 411 -12.75 -12.73 -38.93
N LYS A 412 -13.11 -13.30 -40.09
CA LYS A 412 -13.20 -14.75 -40.28
C LYS A 412 -11.83 -15.42 -40.10
N LEU A 413 -10.75 -14.82 -40.64
CA LEU A 413 -9.38 -15.31 -40.44
C LEU A 413 -8.94 -15.24 -38.97
N LEU A 414 -9.36 -14.21 -38.24
CA LEU A 414 -9.11 -14.07 -36.80
C LEU A 414 -10.01 -14.97 -35.93
N GLY A 415 -10.90 -15.76 -36.54
CA GLY A 415 -11.84 -16.63 -35.82
C GLY A 415 -12.90 -15.87 -35.03
N CYS A 416 -13.22 -14.63 -35.42
CA CYS A 416 -14.26 -13.81 -34.80
C CYS A 416 -15.61 -14.05 -35.49
N HIS A 417 -16.65 -14.25 -34.71
CA HIS A 417 -18.01 -14.46 -35.20
C HIS A 417 -18.95 -13.39 -34.67
N GLN A 418 -19.87 -12.93 -35.52
CA GLN A 418 -20.91 -12.02 -35.09
C GLN A 418 -22.04 -12.81 -34.43
N VAL A 419 -22.40 -12.40 -33.21
CA VAL A 419 -23.61 -12.85 -32.52
C VAL A 419 -24.75 -11.90 -32.88
N CYS A 420 -25.95 -12.44 -33.14
CA CYS A 420 -27.12 -11.63 -33.39
C CYS A 420 -27.38 -10.71 -32.18
N ARG A 421 -27.83 -9.47 -32.43
CA ARG A 421 -28.00 -8.45 -31.37
C ARG A 421 -28.90 -8.92 -30.23
N ASP A 422 -29.97 -9.65 -30.55
CA ASP A 422 -30.92 -10.17 -29.57
C ASP A 422 -30.38 -11.37 -28.77
N ASP A 423 -29.34 -12.03 -29.28
CA ASP A 423 -28.70 -13.20 -28.66
C ASP A 423 -27.44 -12.83 -27.84
N VAL A 424 -27.04 -11.55 -27.85
CA VAL A 424 -25.86 -11.09 -27.10
C VAL A 424 -26.11 -11.20 -25.60
N THR A 425 -25.29 -12.01 -24.93
CA THR A 425 -25.34 -12.19 -23.46
C THR A 425 -24.00 -11.79 -22.84
N LEU A 426 -24.01 -10.79 -21.95
CA LEU A 426 -22.83 -10.33 -21.21
C LEU A 426 -22.73 -10.96 -19.82
N SER A 427 -22.86 -12.28 -19.71
CA SER A 427 -22.80 -12.98 -18.42
C SER A 427 -22.26 -14.40 -18.56
N PRO A 428 -21.81 -15.04 -17.46
CA PRO A 428 -21.30 -16.42 -17.49
C PRO A 428 -22.33 -17.47 -17.94
N ALA A 429 -23.61 -17.11 -18.11
CA ALA A 429 -24.66 -18.02 -18.55
C ALA A 429 -24.36 -18.66 -19.92
N ILE A 430 -23.58 -18.00 -20.78
CA ILE A 430 -23.19 -18.52 -22.10
C ILE A 430 -22.35 -19.81 -22.02
N PHE A 431 -21.70 -20.07 -20.88
CA PHE A 431 -20.90 -21.27 -20.68
C PHE A 431 -21.74 -22.47 -20.24
N LYS A 432 -23.01 -22.26 -19.84
CA LYS A 432 -23.91 -23.35 -19.46
C LYS A 432 -24.37 -24.09 -20.72
N LYS A 433 -23.67 -25.18 -21.06
CA LYS A 433 -24.21 -26.19 -21.97
C LYS A 433 -25.46 -26.76 -21.32
N GLY A 434 -26.61 -26.70 -21.99
CA GLY A 434 -27.87 -27.19 -21.45
C GLY A 434 -27.73 -28.62 -20.92
N GLY A 435 -27.87 -28.78 -19.60
CA GLY A 435 -27.77 -30.11 -18.97
C GLY A 435 -27.19 -30.18 -17.56
N GLU A 436 -27.28 -29.15 -16.71
CA GLU A 436 -27.14 -29.34 -15.26
C GLU A 436 -28.28 -28.59 -14.56
N THR A 437 -29.38 -29.30 -14.34
CA THR A 437 -30.37 -28.96 -13.32
C THR A 437 -29.77 -29.28 -11.96
N ASP A 438 -29.52 -28.25 -11.16
CA ASP A 438 -29.08 -28.37 -9.77
C ASP A 438 -30.10 -29.23 -8.99
N ALA A 439 -29.62 -30.32 -8.40
CA ALA A 439 -30.31 -31.13 -7.39
C ALA A 439 -29.69 -30.89 -6.02
#